data_AF-A0A9Q8Y771-F1
#
_entry.id   AF-A0A9Q8Y771-F1
#
_cell.length_a   1.000
_cell.length_b   1.000
_cell.length_c   1.000
_cell.angle_alpha   90.00
_cell.angle_beta   90.00
_cell.angle_gamma   90.00
#
_symmetry.space_group_name_H-M   'P 1'
#
loop_
_entity.id
_entity.type
_entity.pdbx_description
1 polymer ?
#
loop_
_entity_poly.entity_id
_entity_poly.type
_entity_poly.pdbx_seq_one_letter_code
_entity_poly.pdbx_strand_id
1 'polypeptide(L)'
;MDAAAHTSDADPGRAASPRLGTRFLVFPQPPYIPGYEKPEVVWLAPSAGGITAGPSDRRMYVADPLETKRPYAYPILPPYAGALCPPVEPDADGHFDYITPDSPAFLATHSFACARRVLDIFEGYVGREIRWFFEPTLSRLEIIPHIADWDNAQSGFGFVEFGESEPARVTSRFALNFDSVAHEMGHLILLSELGLLEGDGAGSEFFAYHEAVADFASLLGLLHFDTAAERILRRTGGNLLINNELDRFAELSDERQIRTFNNSLRAGDVSHEVHDHSKPFAGGLFDCLVEVYQTLLFERGLSDLDPRQFGNLRQQLAPELIEATLRPSRADYELKHFASKAALEEARDIVGESVVRSWRFLEPDDVTFEAAAEAFLTAADRGRGRAYVEQFEDCMRWREILW
;
A
#
# COMPACT_ATOMS: atom_id res chain seq x y z
N MET A 1 44.14 -39.20 -43.44
CA MET A 1 43.78 -38.38 -44.60
C MET A 1 42.32 -38.60 -44.93
N ASP A 2 41.33 -37.86 -44.43
CA ASP A 2 41.15 -37.08 -43.20
C ASP A 2 39.64 -36.86 -43.17
N ALA A 3 38.99 -37.24 -42.08
CA ALA A 3 37.59 -36.92 -41.83
C ALA A 3 37.37 -36.92 -40.32
N ALA A 4 37.61 -35.77 -39.70
CA ALA A 4 37.11 -35.48 -38.36
C ALA A 4 36.42 -34.12 -38.42
N ALA A 5 35.12 -34.13 -38.14
CA ALA A 5 34.25 -32.98 -38.10
C ALA A 5 34.70 -32.01 -37.00
N HIS A 6 34.86 -30.73 -37.36
CA HIS A 6 34.93 -29.64 -36.40
C HIS A 6 33.52 -29.34 -35.89
N THR A 7 33.20 -29.82 -34.69
CA THR A 7 32.15 -29.27 -33.84
C THR A 7 32.66 -27.94 -33.29
N SER A 8 31.98 -26.86 -33.68
CA SER A 8 32.13 -25.52 -33.10
C SER A 8 31.69 -25.54 -31.64
N ASP A 9 32.57 -25.09 -30.76
CA ASP A 9 32.30 -24.85 -29.34
C ASP A 9 31.05 -23.99 -29.15
N ALA A 10 30.05 -24.56 -28.48
CA ALA A 10 28.98 -23.79 -27.83
C ALA A 10 29.50 -23.38 -26.46
N ASP A 11 29.71 -22.07 -26.28
CA ASP A 11 30.07 -21.45 -25.01
C ASP A 11 28.95 -21.67 -23.97
N PRO A 12 29.14 -22.50 -22.92
CA PRO A 12 28.13 -22.74 -21.91
C PRO A 12 28.39 -21.76 -20.75
N GLY A 13 28.04 -20.49 -20.93
CA GLY A 13 28.64 -19.47 -20.06
C GLY A 13 28.00 -18.09 -20.02
N ARG A 14 26.68 -17.95 -20.17
CA ARG A 14 26.02 -16.71 -19.77
C ARG A 14 24.73 -17.00 -19.04
N ALA A 15 24.86 -17.30 -17.73
CA ALA A 15 23.77 -17.06 -16.81
C ALA A 15 23.30 -15.61 -17.07
N ALA A 16 22.05 -15.45 -17.53
CA ALA A 16 21.46 -14.13 -17.66
C ALA A 16 21.57 -13.47 -16.28
N SER A 17 22.31 -12.37 -16.18
CA SER A 17 22.27 -11.53 -14.99
C SER A 17 20.80 -11.33 -14.62
N PRO A 18 20.42 -11.43 -13.33
CA PRO A 18 19.04 -11.17 -12.93
C PRO A 18 18.64 -9.85 -13.56
N ARG A 19 17.68 -9.91 -14.50
CA ARG A 19 17.26 -8.71 -15.22
C ARG A 19 16.64 -7.82 -14.16
N LEU A 20 17.32 -6.73 -13.85
CA LEU A 20 16.82 -5.72 -12.94
C LEU A 20 15.43 -5.27 -13.42
N GLY A 21 14.58 -4.88 -12.47
CA GLY A 21 13.25 -4.36 -12.77
C GLY A 21 13.25 -3.11 -13.65
N THR A 22 12.08 -2.55 -13.92
CA THR A 22 11.97 -1.29 -14.66
C THR A 22 11.95 -0.10 -13.71
N ARG A 23 12.80 0.91 -13.95
CA ARG A 23 12.89 2.10 -13.11
C ARG A 23 11.86 3.15 -13.48
N PHE A 24 11.25 3.75 -12.46
CA PHE A 24 10.34 4.87 -12.54
C PHE A 24 10.65 5.87 -11.42
N LEU A 25 10.23 7.12 -11.59
CA LEU A 25 10.20 8.12 -10.52
C LEU A 25 8.79 8.17 -9.91
N VAL A 26 8.69 8.07 -8.59
CA VAL A 26 7.43 8.11 -7.85
C VAL A 26 7.55 9.05 -6.64
N PHE A 27 6.53 9.87 -6.42
CA PHE A 27 6.36 10.59 -5.16
C PHE A 27 5.72 9.66 -4.11
N PRO A 28 6.38 9.39 -2.97
CA PRO A 28 5.80 8.60 -1.88
C PRO A 28 4.57 9.26 -1.22
N GLN A 29 4.55 10.60 -1.27
CA GLN A 29 3.52 11.47 -0.71
C GLN A 29 3.37 12.68 -1.65
N PRO A 30 2.24 13.41 -1.62
CA PRO A 30 2.07 14.58 -2.48
C PRO A 30 3.24 15.56 -2.37
N PRO A 31 3.74 16.10 -3.51
CA PRO A 31 4.99 16.88 -3.52
C PRO A 31 4.88 18.26 -2.82
N TYR A 32 3.68 18.66 -2.41
CA TYR A 32 3.50 19.83 -1.58
C TYR A 32 3.75 19.59 -0.09
N ILE A 33 3.90 18.33 0.30
CA ILE A 33 4.22 17.96 1.67
C ILE A 33 5.71 18.19 1.93
N PRO A 34 6.08 18.94 2.98
CA PRO A 34 7.47 19.14 3.38
C PRO A 34 8.25 17.84 3.51
N GLY A 35 9.32 17.72 2.72
CA GLY A 35 10.19 16.56 2.68
C GLY A 35 9.91 15.54 1.57
N TYR A 36 8.80 15.66 0.84
CA TYR A 36 8.48 14.80 -0.31
C TYR A 36 8.46 15.58 -1.63
N GLU A 37 9.15 16.71 -1.70
CA GLU A 37 9.22 17.57 -2.89
C GLU A 37 9.95 16.90 -4.05
N LYS A 38 10.69 15.81 -3.80
CA LYS A 38 11.42 15.04 -4.80
C LYS A 38 10.89 13.61 -4.88
N PRO A 39 10.66 13.09 -6.09
CA PRO A 39 10.32 11.69 -6.26
C PRO A 39 11.55 10.82 -5.98
N GLU A 40 11.31 9.56 -5.61
CA GLU A 40 12.35 8.54 -5.52
C GLU A 40 12.29 7.55 -6.68
N VAL A 41 13.43 6.92 -6.98
CA VAL A 41 13.49 5.87 -7.99
C VAL A 41 12.95 4.58 -7.40
N VAL A 42 11.93 4.02 -8.03
CA VAL A 42 11.38 2.71 -7.68
C VAL A 42 11.68 1.69 -8.78
N TRP A 43 11.81 0.43 -8.38
CA TRP A 43 11.98 -0.70 -9.28
C TRP A 43 10.67 -1.50 -9.32
N LEU A 44 10.09 -1.63 -10.52
CA LEU A 44 8.92 -2.48 -10.76
C LEU A 44 9.37 -3.87 -11.21
N ALA A 45 8.62 -4.90 -10.84
CA ALA A 45 9.00 -6.30 -11.09
C ALA A 45 9.20 -6.67 -12.57
N PRO A 46 8.42 -6.15 -13.55
CA PRO A 46 8.70 -6.39 -14.96
C PRO A 46 10.11 -5.93 -15.33
N SER A 47 10.89 -6.83 -15.94
CA SER A 47 12.22 -6.47 -16.45
C SER A 47 12.13 -5.35 -17.49
N ALA A 48 13.19 -4.56 -17.61
CA ALA A 48 13.29 -3.52 -18.63
C ALA A 48 12.88 -4.05 -20.03
N GLY A 49 12.04 -3.29 -20.72
CA GLY A 49 11.39 -3.68 -21.98
C GLY A 49 10.12 -4.54 -21.85
N GLY A 50 9.75 -4.95 -20.62
CA GLY A 50 8.47 -5.60 -20.33
C GLY A 50 7.30 -4.62 -20.15
N ILE A 51 7.61 -3.33 -19.94
CA ILE A 51 6.65 -2.22 -19.95
C ILE A 51 6.93 -1.38 -21.19
N THR A 52 5.91 -1.18 -22.02
CA THR A 52 5.98 -0.48 -23.30
C THR A 52 5.39 0.94 -23.22
N ALA A 53 5.40 1.65 -24.35
CA ALA A 53 4.90 3.02 -24.48
C ALA A 53 3.47 3.22 -23.96
N GLY A 54 3.20 4.41 -23.42
CA GLY A 54 1.94 4.75 -22.73
C GLY A 54 1.76 3.84 -21.52
N PRO A 55 2.67 3.93 -20.53
CA PRO A 55 3.16 2.83 -19.72
C PRO A 55 2.17 1.68 -19.66
N SER A 56 2.52 0.58 -20.32
CA SER A 56 1.61 -0.53 -20.54
C SER A 56 2.33 -1.85 -20.40
N ASP A 57 1.65 -2.81 -19.78
CA ASP A 57 2.02 -4.22 -19.82
C ASP A 57 0.80 -5.11 -20.14
N ARG A 58 0.93 -6.41 -19.88
CA ARG A 58 -0.13 -7.40 -20.09
C ARG A 58 -1.29 -7.32 -19.09
N ARG A 59 -1.18 -6.52 -18.02
CA ARG A 59 -2.12 -6.44 -16.90
C ARG A 59 -2.76 -5.07 -16.74
N MET A 60 -2.08 -4.00 -17.12
CA MET A 60 -2.58 -2.63 -17.02
C MET A 60 -1.98 -1.71 -18.07
N TYR A 61 -2.63 -0.58 -18.32
CA TYR A 61 -2.14 0.46 -19.23
C TYR A 61 -2.68 1.82 -18.85
N VAL A 62 -1.96 2.88 -19.22
CA VAL A 62 -2.44 4.26 -19.05
C VAL A 62 -3.22 4.70 -20.28
N ALA A 63 -4.41 5.23 -20.04
CA ALA A 63 -5.22 5.93 -21.01
C ALA A 63 -5.37 7.39 -20.55
N ASP A 64 -4.43 8.25 -20.94
CA ASP A 64 -4.43 9.67 -20.59
C ASP A 64 -5.33 10.47 -21.57
N PRO A 65 -6.53 10.91 -21.16
CA PRO A 65 -7.46 11.56 -22.07
C PRO A 65 -6.94 12.92 -22.51
N LEU A 66 -6.95 13.17 -23.83
CA LEU A 66 -6.62 14.48 -24.39
C LEU A 66 -7.76 15.50 -24.17
N GLU A 67 -8.98 14.99 -24.09
CA GLU A 67 -10.21 15.77 -23.92
C GLU A 67 -10.79 15.56 -22.53
N THR A 68 -11.67 16.48 -22.09
CA THR A 68 -12.37 16.34 -20.82
C THR A 68 -13.16 15.03 -20.78
N LYS A 69 -12.71 14.10 -19.93
CA LYS A 69 -13.40 12.85 -19.62
C LYS A 69 -14.39 13.07 -18.47
N ARG A 70 -15.52 12.35 -18.49
CA ARG A 70 -16.36 12.16 -17.31
C ARG A 70 -15.97 10.85 -16.60
N PRO A 71 -16.08 10.77 -15.27
CA PRO A 71 -15.87 9.51 -14.55
C PRO A 71 -16.73 8.40 -15.14
N TYR A 72 -16.19 7.18 -15.15
CA TYR A 72 -16.93 6.01 -15.56
C TYR A 72 -18.13 5.76 -14.65
N ALA A 73 -19.23 5.34 -15.27
CA ALA A 73 -20.47 4.97 -14.60
C ALA A 73 -21.27 4.07 -15.55
N TYR A 74 -21.89 3.02 -15.02
CA TYR A 74 -22.71 2.11 -15.83
C TYR A 74 -23.78 2.90 -16.62
N PRO A 75 -23.97 2.63 -17.92
CA PRO A 75 -23.43 1.51 -18.69
C PRO A 75 -22.08 1.78 -19.38
N ILE A 76 -21.48 2.96 -19.20
CA ILE A 76 -20.22 3.34 -19.85
C ILE A 76 -19.05 2.87 -18.97
N LEU A 77 -18.37 1.84 -19.43
CA LEU A 77 -17.19 1.24 -18.81
C LEU A 77 -16.02 1.24 -19.82
N PRO A 78 -14.79 0.93 -19.39
CA PRO A 78 -13.64 0.80 -20.29
C PRO A 78 -13.89 -0.11 -21.49
N PRO A 79 -13.12 0.06 -22.58
CA PRO A 79 -12.02 1.03 -22.74
C PRO A 79 -12.48 2.45 -23.07
N TYR A 80 -11.66 3.45 -22.76
CA TYR A 80 -11.92 4.84 -23.12
C TYR A 80 -11.92 5.01 -24.64
N ALA A 81 -13.01 5.54 -25.19
CA ALA A 81 -13.20 5.66 -26.63
C ALA A 81 -12.73 7.00 -27.22
N GLY A 82 -12.34 7.97 -26.38
CA GLY A 82 -11.93 9.31 -26.81
C GLY A 82 -10.46 9.39 -27.24
N ALA A 83 -10.04 10.59 -27.65
CA ALA A 83 -8.65 10.85 -28.01
C ALA A 83 -7.74 10.78 -26.78
N LEU A 84 -6.57 10.17 -26.95
CA LEU A 84 -5.56 10.05 -25.90
C LEU A 84 -4.35 10.95 -26.21
N CYS A 85 -3.67 11.39 -25.16
CA CYS A 85 -2.33 11.96 -25.28
C CYS A 85 -1.37 10.97 -25.96
N PRO A 86 -0.30 11.46 -26.64
CA PRO A 86 0.71 10.58 -27.20
C PRO A 86 1.29 9.61 -26.14
N PRO A 87 1.51 8.33 -26.48
CA PRO A 87 2.03 7.36 -25.54
C PRO A 87 3.43 7.76 -25.09
N VAL A 88 3.66 7.74 -23.78
CA VAL A 88 4.94 8.06 -23.18
C VAL A 88 5.90 6.89 -23.41
N GLU A 89 7.01 7.12 -24.10
CA GLU A 89 7.99 6.08 -24.42
C GLU A 89 8.94 5.79 -23.25
N PRO A 90 9.50 4.58 -23.13
CA PRO A 90 10.69 4.35 -22.32
C PRO A 90 11.95 4.91 -23.01
N ASP A 91 13.04 5.06 -22.26
CA ASP A 91 14.36 5.35 -22.82
C ASP A 91 14.95 4.14 -23.58
N ALA A 92 16.16 4.31 -24.12
CA ALA A 92 16.86 3.28 -24.88
C ALA A 92 17.15 2.00 -24.07
N ASP A 93 17.19 2.10 -22.74
CA ASP A 93 17.41 0.98 -21.82
C ASP A 93 16.09 0.38 -21.32
N GLY A 94 14.93 0.93 -21.72
CA GLY A 94 13.61 0.43 -21.35
C GLY A 94 13.09 0.99 -20.02
N HIS A 95 13.60 2.14 -19.56
CA HIS A 95 13.25 2.77 -18.29
C HIS A 95 12.49 4.10 -18.45
N PHE A 96 11.83 4.55 -17.38
CA PHE A 96 11.01 5.77 -17.36
C PHE A 96 11.48 6.78 -16.32
N ASP A 97 12.58 6.52 -15.59
CA ASP A 97 13.12 7.41 -14.55
C ASP A 97 13.75 8.71 -15.10
N TYR A 98 13.83 8.85 -16.43
CA TYR A 98 14.21 10.10 -17.09
C TYR A 98 13.07 11.13 -17.17
N ILE A 99 11.84 10.72 -16.89
CA ILE A 99 10.65 11.59 -16.98
C ILE A 99 10.47 12.26 -15.64
N THR A 100 10.71 13.56 -15.60
CA THR A 100 10.75 14.38 -14.39
C THR A 100 9.41 15.07 -14.10
N PRO A 101 9.15 15.50 -12.85
CA PRO A 101 7.86 16.10 -12.46
C PRO A 101 7.42 17.36 -13.21
N ASP A 102 8.32 18.05 -13.92
CA ASP A 102 8.04 19.19 -14.79
C ASP A 102 7.48 18.79 -16.17
N SER A 103 7.56 17.51 -16.52
CA SER A 103 6.98 16.96 -17.74
C SER A 103 5.49 16.65 -17.56
N PRO A 104 4.61 17.05 -18.51
CA PRO A 104 3.21 16.61 -18.51
C PRO A 104 3.06 15.08 -18.53
N ALA A 105 4.02 14.37 -19.13
CA ALA A 105 4.05 12.91 -19.18
C ALA A 105 4.24 12.25 -17.80
N PHE A 106 4.72 13.00 -16.80
CA PHE A 106 5.03 12.47 -15.49
C PHE A 106 3.81 11.88 -14.78
N LEU A 107 2.63 12.47 -14.99
CA LEU A 107 1.40 12.01 -14.35
C LEU A 107 1.03 10.59 -14.82
N ALA A 108 1.17 10.32 -16.11
CA ALA A 108 0.97 9.00 -16.70
C ALA A 108 1.97 7.97 -16.14
N THR A 109 3.26 8.33 -16.07
CA THR A 109 4.28 7.41 -15.57
C THR A 109 4.19 7.16 -14.07
N HIS A 110 3.86 8.19 -13.29
CA HIS A 110 3.72 8.08 -11.84
C HIS A 110 2.51 7.22 -11.47
N SER A 111 1.34 7.48 -12.06
CA SER A 111 0.12 6.69 -11.79
C SER A 111 0.30 5.21 -12.15
N PHE A 112 0.89 4.91 -13.32
CA PHE A 112 1.24 3.54 -13.69
C PHE A 112 2.21 2.91 -12.69
N ALA A 113 3.30 3.60 -12.37
CA ALA A 113 4.32 3.07 -11.48
C ALA A 113 3.77 2.79 -10.08
N CYS A 114 2.92 3.68 -9.55
CA CYS A 114 2.24 3.47 -8.29
C CYS A 114 1.33 2.24 -8.35
N ALA A 115 0.43 2.17 -9.35
CA ALA A 115 -0.50 1.06 -9.49
C ALA A 115 0.22 -0.29 -9.63
N ARG A 116 1.25 -0.33 -10.48
CA ARG A 116 2.07 -1.53 -10.69
C ARG A 116 2.87 -1.91 -9.45
N ARG A 117 3.43 -0.93 -8.72
CA ARG A 117 4.16 -1.16 -7.48
C ARG A 117 3.26 -1.76 -6.40
N VAL A 118 2.03 -1.27 -6.25
CA VAL A 118 1.06 -1.86 -5.31
C VAL A 118 0.75 -3.29 -5.71
N LEU A 119 0.48 -3.56 -6.98
CA LEU A 119 0.25 -4.93 -7.45
C LEU A 119 1.47 -5.84 -7.16
N ASP A 120 2.70 -5.38 -7.44
CA ASP A 120 3.92 -6.15 -7.16
C ASP A 120 4.09 -6.49 -5.67
N ILE A 121 3.78 -5.54 -4.77
CA ILE A 121 3.84 -5.74 -3.32
C ILE A 121 2.86 -6.83 -2.89
N PHE A 122 1.61 -6.74 -3.35
CA PHE A 122 0.57 -7.68 -2.95
C PHE A 122 0.76 -9.07 -3.58
N GLU A 123 1.22 -9.15 -4.84
CA GLU A 123 1.64 -10.44 -5.43
C GLU A 123 2.81 -11.06 -4.66
N GLY A 124 3.68 -10.24 -4.07
CA GLY A 124 4.71 -10.69 -3.14
C GLY A 124 4.14 -11.34 -1.87
N TYR A 125 3.11 -10.75 -1.26
CA TYR A 125 2.44 -11.31 -0.09
C TYR A 125 1.61 -12.57 -0.41
N VAL A 126 0.89 -12.56 -1.54
CA VAL A 126 0.10 -13.71 -2.00
C VAL A 126 1.02 -14.85 -2.45
N GLY A 127 2.20 -14.54 -3.01
CA GLY A 127 3.17 -15.51 -3.53
C GLY A 127 2.81 -16.05 -4.93
N ARG A 128 1.87 -15.41 -5.62
CA ARG A 128 1.49 -15.69 -7.01
C ARG A 128 0.92 -14.43 -7.65
N GLU A 129 0.80 -14.51 -8.97
CA GLU A 129 0.05 -13.53 -9.74
C GLU A 129 -1.42 -13.47 -9.28
N ILE A 130 -1.92 -12.26 -9.07
CA ILE A 130 -3.34 -11.98 -8.77
C ILE A 130 -4.06 -11.86 -10.10
N ARG A 131 -5.20 -12.51 -10.31
CA ARG A 131 -5.99 -12.38 -11.56
C ARG A 131 -7.09 -11.36 -11.36
N TRP A 132 -7.34 -10.50 -12.35
CA TRP A 132 -8.36 -9.47 -12.17
C TRP A 132 -9.77 -10.07 -12.12
N PHE A 133 -10.60 -9.62 -11.16
CA PHE A 133 -11.99 -10.08 -11.01
C PHE A 133 -12.88 -9.81 -12.24
N PHE A 134 -12.47 -8.88 -13.11
CA PHE A 134 -13.18 -8.52 -14.33
C PHE A 134 -12.77 -9.38 -15.55
N GLU A 135 -11.82 -10.32 -15.39
CA GLU A 135 -11.52 -11.30 -16.42
C GLU A 135 -12.66 -12.34 -16.56
N PRO A 136 -12.97 -12.82 -17.79
CA PRO A 136 -12.31 -12.52 -19.05
C PRO A 136 -12.92 -11.31 -19.81
N THR A 137 -13.93 -10.64 -19.25
CA THR A 137 -14.66 -9.55 -19.91
C THR A 137 -13.72 -8.41 -20.29
N LEU A 138 -12.83 -8.03 -19.39
CA LEU A 138 -11.69 -7.15 -19.65
C LEU A 138 -10.41 -7.89 -19.26
N SER A 139 -9.33 -7.65 -20.01
CA SER A 139 -8.05 -8.34 -19.80
C SER A 139 -7.01 -7.49 -19.07
N ARG A 140 -7.22 -6.18 -18.99
CA ARG A 140 -6.29 -5.22 -18.41
C ARG A 140 -7.03 -4.12 -17.68
N LEU A 141 -6.41 -3.63 -16.61
CA LEU A 141 -6.83 -2.43 -15.90
C LEU A 141 -6.48 -1.18 -16.73
N GLU A 142 -7.47 -0.34 -17.01
CA GLU A 142 -7.27 0.97 -17.60
C GLU A 142 -7.05 2.03 -16.52
N ILE A 143 -5.92 2.74 -16.58
CA ILE A 143 -5.58 3.81 -15.64
C ILE A 143 -5.86 5.15 -16.31
N ILE A 144 -6.78 5.93 -15.75
CA ILE A 144 -7.05 7.31 -16.14
C ILE A 144 -6.33 8.23 -15.15
N PRO A 145 -5.22 8.88 -15.54
CA PRO A 145 -4.39 9.65 -14.62
C PRO A 145 -5.02 10.98 -14.19
N HIS A 146 -5.97 11.53 -14.95
CA HIS A 146 -6.60 12.80 -14.63
C HIS A 146 -8.01 12.95 -15.19
N ILE A 147 -8.92 13.46 -14.36
CA ILE A 147 -10.22 14.01 -14.73
C ILE A 147 -10.28 15.42 -14.14
N ALA A 148 -10.35 16.42 -15.00
CA ALA A 148 -10.40 17.82 -14.60
C ALA A 148 -11.70 18.15 -13.84
N ASP A 149 -11.61 19.05 -12.87
CA ASP A 149 -12.74 19.57 -12.09
C ASP A 149 -13.55 18.49 -11.34
N TRP A 150 -12.88 17.40 -10.94
CA TRP A 150 -13.48 16.31 -10.18
C TRP A 150 -12.68 16.05 -8.90
N ASP A 151 -13.25 16.39 -7.74
CA ASP A 151 -12.64 16.17 -6.44
C ASP A 151 -12.96 14.76 -5.92
N ASN A 152 -12.55 13.74 -6.68
CA ASN A 152 -12.59 12.36 -6.23
C ASN A 152 -11.58 11.47 -6.96
N ALA A 153 -11.37 10.26 -6.45
CA ALA A 153 -10.81 9.13 -7.17
C ALA A 153 -11.80 7.97 -7.10
N GLN A 154 -11.73 7.04 -8.05
CA GLN A 154 -12.50 5.80 -7.94
C GLN A 154 -11.88 4.67 -8.74
N SER A 155 -12.26 3.46 -8.39
CA SER A 155 -11.91 2.23 -9.09
C SER A 155 -13.12 1.32 -9.26
N GLY A 156 -13.07 0.44 -10.26
CA GLY A 156 -14.20 -0.43 -10.56
C GLY A 156 -13.87 -1.46 -11.63
N PHE A 157 -14.90 -1.96 -12.30
CA PHE A 157 -14.79 -3.03 -13.29
C PHE A 157 -13.90 -2.62 -14.49
N GLY A 158 -12.60 -2.91 -14.39
CA GLY A 158 -11.59 -2.67 -15.42
C GLY A 158 -10.95 -1.29 -15.43
N PHE A 159 -11.19 -0.44 -14.42
CA PHE A 159 -10.58 0.90 -14.37
C PHE A 159 -10.17 1.35 -12.98
N VAL A 160 -9.25 2.31 -12.99
CA VAL A 160 -8.99 3.24 -11.89
C VAL A 160 -8.83 4.64 -12.47
N GLU A 161 -9.44 5.65 -11.85
CA GLU A 161 -9.43 7.02 -12.34
C GLU A 161 -9.29 8.06 -11.23
N PHE A 162 -8.55 9.12 -11.54
CA PHE A 162 -8.12 10.10 -10.56
C PHE A 162 -8.51 11.52 -10.98
N GLY A 163 -9.06 12.27 -10.03
CA GLY A 163 -9.30 13.69 -10.16
C GLY A 163 -8.25 14.55 -9.44
N GLU A 164 -8.70 15.65 -8.85
CA GLU A 164 -7.87 16.64 -8.16
C GLU A 164 -8.66 17.41 -7.08
N SER A 165 -8.00 17.74 -5.97
CA SER A 165 -8.65 18.51 -4.90
C SER A 165 -8.60 20.03 -5.12
N GLU A 166 -7.61 20.52 -5.87
CA GLU A 166 -7.45 21.94 -6.18
C GLU A 166 -7.09 22.11 -7.67
N PRO A 167 -8.07 22.41 -8.55
CA PRO A 167 -7.83 22.47 -10.00
C PRO A 167 -6.73 23.44 -10.45
N ALA A 168 -6.53 24.52 -9.70
CA ALA A 168 -5.48 25.51 -9.99
C ALA A 168 -4.05 25.00 -9.66
N ARG A 169 -3.92 23.84 -9.01
CA ARG A 169 -2.67 23.34 -8.45
C ARG A 169 -2.41 21.92 -8.94
N VAL A 170 -1.52 21.76 -9.93
CA VAL A 170 -1.14 20.45 -10.50
C VAL A 170 -0.74 19.42 -9.43
N THR A 171 -0.08 19.85 -8.35
CA THR A 171 0.35 18.97 -7.26
C THR A 171 -0.81 18.41 -6.41
N SER A 172 -2.05 18.88 -6.62
CA SER A 172 -3.26 18.39 -5.94
C SER A 172 -3.92 17.20 -6.65
N ARG A 173 -3.45 16.85 -7.85
CA ARG A 173 -3.95 15.70 -8.61
C ARG A 173 -3.69 14.42 -7.84
N PHE A 174 -4.72 13.60 -7.68
CA PHE A 174 -4.62 12.38 -6.87
C PHE A 174 -3.68 11.34 -7.49
N ALA A 175 -3.50 11.36 -8.81
CA ALA A 175 -2.49 10.55 -9.48
C ALA A 175 -1.03 10.94 -9.17
N LEU A 176 -0.75 12.04 -8.47
CA LEU A 176 0.57 12.34 -7.89
C LEU A 176 0.70 11.95 -6.42
N ASN A 177 -0.36 11.42 -5.83
CA ASN A 177 -0.40 10.92 -4.47
C ASN A 177 -0.37 9.39 -4.49
N PHE A 178 0.77 8.79 -4.10
CA PHE A 178 0.87 7.33 -4.01
C PHE A 178 -0.25 6.74 -3.15
N ASP A 179 -0.62 7.38 -2.04
CA ASP A 179 -1.65 6.87 -1.13
C ASP A 179 -3.02 6.77 -1.81
N SER A 180 -3.39 7.77 -2.61
CA SER A 180 -4.64 7.75 -3.36
C SER A 180 -4.65 6.62 -4.39
N VAL A 181 -3.54 6.42 -5.12
CA VAL A 181 -3.44 5.32 -6.08
C VAL A 181 -3.46 3.96 -5.38
N ALA A 182 -2.76 3.85 -4.25
CA ALA A 182 -2.66 2.61 -3.48
C ALA A 182 -3.98 2.21 -2.82
N HIS A 183 -4.75 3.18 -2.33
CA HIS A 183 -6.10 2.95 -1.79
C HIS A 183 -7.03 2.36 -2.87
N GLU A 184 -7.13 3.01 -4.03
CA GLU A 184 -7.96 2.50 -5.14
C GLU A 184 -7.51 1.12 -5.66
N MET A 185 -6.20 0.90 -5.74
CA MET A 185 -5.65 -0.41 -6.08
C MET A 185 -5.95 -1.46 -5.01
N GLY A 186 -6.03 -1.06 -3.74
CA GLY A 186 -6.43 -1.92 -2.63
C GLY A 186 -7.82 -2.50 -2.83
N HIS A 187 -8.78 -1.70 -3.27
CA HIS A 187 -10.12 -2.21 -3.64
C HIS A 187 -10.05 -3.23 -4.77
N LEU A 188 -9.34 -2.93 -5.87
CA LEU A 188 -9.26 -3.82 -7.04
C LEU A 188 -8.58 -5.15 -6.71
N ILE A 189 -7.54 -5.11 -5.88
CA ILE A 189 -6.83 -6.30 -5.40
C ILE A 189 -7.75 -7.11 -4.49
N LEU A 190 -8.44 -6.47 -3.54
CA LEU A 190 -9.35 -7.17 -2.66
C LEU A 190 -10.50 -7.81 -3.43
N LEU A 191 -11.14 -7.11 -4.38
CA LEU A 191 -12.18 -7.71 -5.24
C LEU A 191 -11.68 -8.93 -6.01
N SER A 192 -10.40 -8.94 -6.39
CA SER A 192 -9.77 -10.04 -7.12
C SER A 192 -9.49 -11.27 -6.26
N GLU A 193 -9.29 -11.08 -4.95
CA GLU A 193 -8.90 -12.15 -4.03
C GLU A 193 -10.04 -12.61 -3.10
N LEU A 194 -10.91 -11.69 -2.69
CA LEU A 194 -12.12 -11.93 -1.88
C LEU A 194 -13.31 -12.31 -2.76
N GLY A 195 -13.50 -11.62 -3.89
CA GLY A 195 -14.65 -11.79 -4.79
C GLY A 195 -15.63 -10.62 -4.78
N LEU A 196 -16.74 -10.79 -5.49
CA LEU A 196 -17.81 -9.79 -5.62
C LEU A 196 -18.95 -10.11 -4.67
N LEU A 197 -19.64 -9.07 -4.20
CA LEU A 197 -20.93 -9.20 -3.56
C LEU A 197 -21.97 -9.67 -4.60
N GLU A 198 -22.58 -10.83 -4.40
CA GLU A 198 -23.63 -11.37 -5.28
C GLU A 198 -25.04 -11.07 -4.74
N GLY A 199 -25.17 -11.00 -3.41
CA GLY A 199 -26.40 -10.70 -2.69
C GLY A 199 -26.66 -9.19 -2.52
N ASP A 200 -27.59 -8.86 -1.61
CA ASP A 200 -27.87 -7.47 -1.22
C ASP A 200 -26.93 -6.94 -0.12
N GLY A 201 -26.02 -7.79 0.37
CA GLY A 201 -25.07 -7.49 1.44
C GLY A 201 -25.72 -7.15 2.77
N ALA A 202 -26.99 -7.53 2.99
CA ALA A 202 -27.71 -7.20 4.21
C ALA A 202 -27.03 -7.81 5.44
N GLY A 203 -26.58 -6.95 6.35
CA GLY A 203 -25.87 -7.36 7.57
C GLY A 203 -24.38 -7.65 7.37
N SER A 204 -23.87 -7.54 6.14
CA SER A 204 -22.44 -7.56 5.87
C SER A 204 -21.79 -6.20 6.11
N GLU A 205 -20.52 -6.22 6.45
CA GLU A 205 -19.64 -5.07 6.54
C GLU A 205 -18.70 -4.99 5.32
N PHE A 206 -19.09 -5.62 4.20
CA PHE A 206 -18.29 -5.75 2.98
C PHE A 206 -17.65 -4.42 2.53
N PHE A 207 -18.47 -3.38 2.35
CA PHE A 207 -17.95 -2.07 1.90
C PHE A 207 -17.01 -1.42 2.93
N ALA A 208 -17.35 -1.49 4.23
CA ALA A 208 -16.51 -0.90 5.27
C ALA A 208 -15.20 -1.68 5.44
N TYR A 209 -15.22 -2.99 5.24
CA TYR A 209 -14.02 -3.82 5.18
C TYR A 209 -13.16 -3.47 3.97
N HIS A 210 -13.77 -3.23 2.81
CA HIS A 210 -13.07 -2.76 1.61
C HIS A 210 -12.34 -1.43 1.85
N GLU A 211 -12.98 -0.45 2.49
CA GLU A 211 -12.35 0.81 2.87
C GLU A 211 -11.18 0.59 3.85
N ALA A 212 -11.38 -0.20 4.90
CA ALA A 212 -10.35 -0.48 5.90
C ALA A 212 -9.10 -1.13 5.28
N VAL A 213 -9.31 -2.08 4.36
CA VAL A 213 -8.24 -2.76 3.64
C VAL A 213 -7.58 -1.84 2.62
N ALA A 214 -8.33 -0.98 1.92
CA ALA A 214 -7.78 -0.01 0.97
C ALA A 214 -6.86 1.00 1.66
N ASP A 215 -7.30 1.56 2.79
CA ASP A 215 -6.44 2.41 3.62
C ASP A 215 -5.20 1.65 4.11
N PHE A 216 -5.36 0.39 4.53
CA PHE A 216 -4.23 -0.38 5.04
C PHE A 216 -3.25 -0.76 3.92
N ALA A 217 -3.75 -1.01 2.71
CA ALA A 217 -2.95 -1.23 1.51
C ALA A 217 -2.09 0.01 1.17
N SER A 218 -2.66 1.21 1.32
CA SER A 218 -1.94 2.47 1.20
C SER A 218 -0.81 2.57 2.23
N LEU A 219 -1.07 2.25 3.50
CA LEU A 219 -0.03 2.25 4.54
C LEU A 219 1.08 1.22 4.25
N LEU A 220 0.73 -0.01 3.91
CA LEU A 220 1.70 -1.05 3.56
C LEU A 220 2.58 -0.59 2.39
N GLY A 221 1.96 -0.05 1.34
CA GLY A 221 2.64 0.50 0.18
C GLY A 221 3.58 1.66 0.54
N LEU A 222 3.14 2.59 1.38
CA LEU A 222 3.94 3.73 1.84
C LEU A 222 5.20 3.27 2.59
N LEU A 223 5.06 2.25 3.44
CA LEU A 223 6.18 1.69 4.20
C LEU A 223 7.19 0.91 3.33
N HIS A 224 6.93 0.72 2.03
CA HIS A 224 7.91 0.23 1.05
C HIS A 224 8.78 1.34 0.45
N PHE A 225 8.51 2.61 0.74
CA PHE A 225 9.38 3.74 0.32
C PHE A 225 10.45 3.99 1.38
N ASP A 226 11.71 4.01 0.95
CA ASP A 226 12.87 4.18 1.83
C ASP A 226 12.80 5.53 2.56
N THR A 227 12.44 6.57 1.79
CA THR A 227 12.27 7.95 2.25
C THR A 227 11.16 8.05 3.30
N ALA A 228 10.03 7.36 3.10
CA ALA A 228 8.90 7.42 4.01
C ALA A 228 9.22 6.73 5.35
N ALA A 229 9.71 5.49 5.29
CA ALA A 229 10.10 4.74 6.49
C ALA A 229 11.17 5.48 7.30
N GLU A 230 12.19 6.04 6.64
CA GLU A 230 13.22 6.83 7.30
C GLU A 230 12.65 8.08 7.98
N ARG A 231 11.79 8.84 7.29
CA ARG A 231 11.17 10.06 7.83
C ARG A 231 10.29 9.77 9.03
N ILE A 232 9.43 8.77 8.94
CA ILE A 232 8.55 8.34 10.04
C ILE A 232 9.40 8.03 11.27
N LEU A 233 10.40 7.15 11.12
CA LEU A 233 11.22 6.72 12.24
C LEU A 233 12.10 7.85 12.80
N ARG A 234 12.65 8.73 11.97
CA ARG A 234 13.44 9.87 12.46
C ARG A 234 12.58 10.90 13.19
N ARG A 235 11.37 11.17 12.70
CA ARG A 235 10.42 12.09 13.35
C ARG A 235 9.96 11.56 14.71
N THR A 236 9.79 10.24 14.82
CA THR A 236 9.33 9.57 16.05
C THR A 236 10.45 9.14 16.99
N GLY A 237 11.72 9.31 16.61
CA GLY A 237 12.84 8.71 17.33
C GLY A 237 12.75 7.18 17.41
N GLY A 238 12.08 6.55 16.43
CA GLY A 238 11.81 5.12 16.38
C GLY A 238 10.64 4.65 17.23
N ASN A 239 9.88 5.54 17.87
CA ASN A 239 8.76 5.15 18.72
C ASN A 239 7.40 5.39 18.06
N LEU A 240 6.73 4.30 17.66
CA LEU A 240 5.41 4.35 17.04
C LEU A 240 4.24 4.26 18.04
N LEU A 241 4.51 4.22 19.35
CA LEU A 241 3.49 4.13 20.41
C LEU A 241 2.78 5.44 20.73
N ILE A 242 3.10 6.52 20.01
CA ILE A 242 2.62 7.87 20.32
C ILE A 242 1.10 7.94 20.10
N ASN A 243 0.36 7.63 21.15
CA ASN A 243 -1.08 7.86 21.29
C ASN A 243 -1.31 9.32 21.73
N ASN A 244 -2.39 9.92 21.24
CA ASN A 244 -2.94 11.22 21.70
C ASN A 244 -2.11 12.49 21.44
N GLU A 245 -0.97 12.43 20.75
CA GLU A 245 -0.39 13.64 20.16
C GLU A 245 -1.01 13.94 18.78
N LEU A 246 -2.34 13.91 18.63
CA LEU A 246 -2.95 14.45 17.41
C LEU A 246 -2.50 15.90 17.18
N ASP A 247 -2.27 16.69 18.23
CA ASP A 247 -1.82 18.09 18.07
C ASP A 247 -0.32 18.24 17.76
N ARG A 248 0.56 17.31 18.19
CA ARG A 248 2.01 17.38 17.94
C ARG A 248 2.44 16.52 16.77
N PHE A 249 1.83 15.35 16.58
CA PHE A 249 2.02 14.47 15.44
C PHE A 249 1.27 15.01 14.20
N ALA A 250 0.18 15.77 14.32
CA ALA A 250 -0.35 16.53 13.17
C ALA A 250 0.43 17.82 12.86
N GLU A 251 1.21 18.35 13.81
CA GLU A 251 2.22 19.38 13.53
C GLU A 251 3.51 18.82 12.90
N LEU A 252 3.81 17.53 13.12
CA LEU A 252 5.10 16.90 12.75
C LEU A 252 5.01 15.85 11.63
N SER A 253 3.85 15.21 11.42
CA SER A 253 3.59 14.26 10.35
C SER A 253 2.60 14.85 9.37
N ASP A 254 3.09 15.10 8.17
CA ASP A 254 2.24 15.53 7.08
C ASP A 254 1.58 14.34 6.36
N GLU A 255 2.06 13.11 6.61
CA GLU A 255 1.55 11.87 6.03
C GLU A 255 0.09 11.63 6.44
N ARG A 256 -0.84 11.62 5.47
CA ARG A 256 -2.28 11.50 5.74
C ARG A 256 -2.65 10.16 6.37
N GLN A 257 -2.05 9.05 5.91
CA GLN A 257 -2.42 7.72 6.36
C GLN A 257 -2.13 7.48 7.84
N ILE A 258 -0.92 7.80 8.31
CA ILE A 258 -0.58 7.60 9.72
C ILE A 258 -1.50 8.41 10.63
N ARG A 259 -1.93 9.60 10.20
CA ARG A 259 -2.95 10.39 10.92
C ARG A 259 -4.32 9.72 10.96
N THR A 260 -4.76 9.11 9.86
CA THR A 260 -6.02 8.34 9.82
C THR A 260 -5.98 7.13 10.75
N PHE A 261 -4.88 6.38 10.75
CA PHE A 261 -4.72 5.15 11.56
C PHE A 261 -4.44 5.41 13.04
N ASN A 262 -3.82 6.54 13.38
CA ASN A 262 -3.48 6.88 14.76
C ASN A 262 -4.68 7.52 15.49
N ASN A 263 -5.71 6.70 15.71
CA ASN A 263 -6.91 7.07 16.44
C ASN A 263 -7.24 6.04 17.53
N SER A 264 -8.11 6.41 18.47
CA SER A 264 -8.58 5.53 19.54
C SER A 264 -10.02 5.02 19.33
N LEU A 265 -10.55 5.09 18.11
CA LEU A 265 -11.94 4.72 17.79
C LEU A 265 -12.15 3.21 17.90
N ARG A 266 -13.27 2.82 18.52
CA ARG A 266 -13.75 1.44 18.61
C ARG A 266 -15.01 1.26 17.78
N ALA A 267 -15.43 0.01 17.58
CA ALA A 267 -16.65 -0.31 16.86
C ALA A 267 -17.88 0.43 17.43
N GLY A 268 -17.95 0.63 18.74
CA GLY A 268 -19.03 1.40 19.38
C GLY A 268 -18.97 2.92 19.21
N ASP A 269 -17.86 3.49 18.74
CA ASP A 269 -17.64 4.94 18.65
C ASP A 269 -18.03 5.55 17.29
N VAL A 270 -18.27 4.71 16.27
CA VAL A 270 -18.42 5.13 14.87
C VAL A 270 -19.85 4.99 14.36
N SER A 271 -20.17 5.75 13.31
CA SER A 271 -21.45 5.66 12.61
C SER A 271 -21.46 4.54 11.57
N HIS A 272 -22.65 4.21 11.04
CA HIS A 272 -22.82 3.26 9.94
C HIS A 272 -22.42 3.81 8.55
N GLU A 273 -21.90 5.04 8.47
CA GLU A 273 -21.33 5.56 7.22
C GLU A 273 -20.07 4.75 6.90
N VAL A 274 -19.94 4.28 5.65
CA VAL A 274 -18.96 3.25 5.27
C VAL A 274 -17.53 3.62 5.67
N HIS A 275 -17.09 4.85 5.39
CA HIS A 275 -15.74 5.27 5.72
C HIS A 275 -15.55 5.37 7.23
N ASP A 276 -16.50 5.94 7.96
CA ASP A 276 -16.45 6.04 9.42
C ASP A 276 -16.45 4.67 10.10
N HIS A 277 -17.30 3.76 9.61
CA HIS A 277 -17.43 2.38 10.09
C HIS A 277 -16.15 1.56 9.87
N SER A 278 -15.37 1.87 8.84
CA SER A 278 -14.10 1.19 8.53
C SER A 278 -12.97 1.46 9.52
N LYS A 279 -12.98 2.62 10.19
CA LYS A 279 -11.85 3.15 10.96
C LYS A 279 -11.40 2.24 12.12
N PRO A 280 -12.28 1.59 12.90
CA PRO A 280 -11.85 0.73 14.00
C PRO A 280 -11.07 -0.48 13.50
N PHE A 281 -11.52 -1.11 12.40
CA PHE A 281 -10.83 -2.26 11.83
C PHE A 281 -9.46 -1.87 11.25
N ALA A 282 -9.42 -0.77 10.50
CA ALA A 282 -8.18 -0.23 9.95
C ALA A 282 -7.19 0.12 11.09
N GLY A 283 -7.67 0.79 12.14
CA GLY A 283 -6.92 1.10 13.36
C GLY A 283 -6.39 -0.13 14.08
N GLY A 284 -7.18 -1.21 14.16
CA GLY A 284 -6.77 -2.49 14.75
C GLY A 284 -5.62 -3.16 14.00
N LEU A 285 -5.62 -3.12 12.66
CA LEU A 285 -4.50 -3.60 11.85
C LEU A 285 -3.22 -2.77 12.07
N PHE A 286 -3.37 -1.46 12.22
CA PHE A 286 -2.24 -0.59 12.55
C PHE A 286 -1.71 -0.85 13.98
N ASP A 287 -2.60 -1.08 14.95
CA ASP A 287 -2.20 -1.49 16.31
C ASP A 287 -1.37 -2.78 16.26
N CYS A 288 -1.83 -3.78 15.50
CA CYS A 288 -1.09 -5.04 15.29
C CYS A 288 0.31 -4.79 14.73
N LEU A 289 0.46 -3.92 13.73
CA LEU A 289 1.77 -3.55 13.16
C LEU A 289 2.70 -2.95 14.21
N VAL A 290 2.17 -2.04 15.03
CA VAL A 290 2.94 -1.42 16.12
C VAL A 290 3.34 -2.45 17.17
N GLU A 291 2.46 -3.36 17.56
CA GLU A 291 2.77 -4.44 18.52
C GLU A 291 3.88 -5.38 18.01
N VAL A 292 3.84 -5.82 16.75
CA VAL A 292 4.94 -6.61 16.15
C VAL A 292 6.23 -5.80 16.16
N TYR A 293 6.17 -4.54 15.74
CA TYR A 293 7.34 -3.66 15.68
C TYR A 293 8.00 -3.53 17.06
N GLN A 294 7.22 -3.26 18.12
CA GLN A 294 7.75 -3.16 19.48
C GLN A 294 8.34 -4.48 19.98
N THR A 295 7.71 -5.60 19.63
CA THR A 295 8.21 -6.92 20.02
C THR A 295 9.55 -7.20 19.36
N LEU A 296 9.69 -6.87 18.08
CA LEU A 296 10.96 -6.99 17.35
C LEU A 296 12.04 -6.04 17.91
N LEU A 297 11.68 -4.81 18.33
CA LEU A 297 12.63 -3.92 19.00
C LEU A 297 13.14 -4.53 20.31
N PHE A 298 12.25 -5.11 21.12
CA PHE A 298 12.61 -5.77 22.38
C PHE A 298 13.51 -6.98 22.15
N GLU A 299 13.11 -7.89 21.25
CA GLU A 299 13.84 -9.12 20.96
C GLU A 299 15.24 -8.86 20.39
N ARG A 300 15.42 -7.73 19.70
CA ARG A 300 16.72 -7.29 19.16
C ARG A 300 17.54 -6.45 20.14
N GLY A 301 17.08 -6.23 21.37
CA GLY A 301 17.75 -5.41 22.37
C GLY A 301 17.81 -3.92 21.99
N LEU A 302 16.90 -3.46 21.13
CA LEU A 302 16.78 -2.06 20.73
C LEU A 302 15.90 -1.27 21.70
N SER A 303 14.99 -1.95 22.41
CA SER A 303 14.13 -1.42 23.46
C SER A 303 14.15 -2.33 24.69
N ASP A 304 14.02 -1.75 25.88
CA ASP A 304 13.86 -2.49 27.14
C ASP A 304 12.36 -2.77 27.46
N LEU A 305 11.45 -2.22 26.66
CA LEU A 305 10.00 -2.37 26.81
C LEU A 305 9.55 -3.69 26.16
N ASP A 306 9.13 -4.66 26.97
CA ASP A 306 8.51 -5.89 26.47
C ASP A 306 6.99 -5.68 26.28
N PRO A 307 6.47 -5.60 25.05
CA PRO A 307 5.05 -5.38 24.79
C PRO A 307 4.15 -6.49 25.34
N ARG A 308 4.67 -7.72 25.49
CA ARG A 308 3.89 -8.89 25.96
C ARG A 308 3.50 -8.81 27.43
N GLN A 309 3.98 -7.81 28.16
CA GLN A 309 3.56 -7.52 29.53
C GLN A 309 2.21 -6.77 29.58
N PHE A 310 1.70 -6.33 28.43
CA PHE A 310 0.48 -5.55 28.28
C PHE A 310 -0.52 -6.31 27.42
N GLY A 311 -1.81 -6.16 27.70
CA GLY A 311 -2.84 -6.64 26.76
C GLY A 311 -2.92 -5.73 25.53
N ASN A 312 -2.79 -4.42 25.70
CA ASN A 312 -2.66 -3.49 24.58
C ASN A 312 -1.64 -2.41 24.97
N LEU A 313 -0.43 -2.51 24.44
CA LEU A 313 0.69 -1.67 24.89
C LEU A 313 0.40 -0.19 24.64
N ARG A 314 -0.11 0.14 23.45
CA ARG A 314 -0.43 1.52 23.07
C ARG A 314 -1.34 2.20 24.09
N GLN A 315 -2.29 1.45 24.65
CA GLN A 315 -3.37 2.01 25.48
C GLN A 315 -3.10 1.89 26.98
N GLN A 316 -2.29 0.90 27.40
CA GLN A 316 -1.97 0.65 28.80
C GLN A 316 -0.71 1.40 29.26
N LEU A 317 0.18 1.78 28.34
CA LEU A 317 1.38 2.52 28.69
C LEU A 317 1.02 3.98 28.99
N ALA A 318 1.27 4.41 30.22
CA ALA A 318 1.02 5.79 30.64
C ALA A 318 1.82 6.76 29.74
N PRO A 319 1.23 7.89 29.29
CA PRO A 319 1.90 8.87 28.44
C PRO A 319 3.26 9.33 29.00
N GLU A 320 3.39 9.42 30.32
CA GLU A 320 4.64 9.79 31.00
C GLU A 320 5.73 8.72 30.88
N LEU A 321 5.34 7.44 30.80
CA LEU A 321 6.26 6.31 30.59
C LEU A 321 6.62 6.17 29.10
N ILE A 322 5.69 6.47 28.20
CA ILE A 322 5.99 6.67 26.77
C ILE A 322 7.01 7.80 26.65
N GLU A 323 6.81 8.95 27.31
CA GLU A 323 7.72 10.10 27.27
C GLU A 323 9.10 9.79 27.87
N ALA A 324 9.16 9.04 28.98
CA ALA A 324 10.42 8.59 29.56
C ALA A 324 11.17 7.61 28.62
N THR A 325 10.43 6.74 27.92
CA THR A 325 10.98 5.81 26.91
C THR A 325 11.35 6.54 25.61
N LEU A 326 10.69 7.66 25.30
CA LEU A 326 10.94 8.60 24.20
C LEU A 326 12.18 9.50 24.42
N ARG A 327 12.87 9.38 25.56
CA ARG A 327 14.17 10.04 25.79
C ARG A 327 15.38 9.11 25.57
N PRO A 328 15.51 8.30 24.49
CA PRO A 328 16.85 7.97 24.04
C PRO A 328 17.56 9.28 23.70
N SER A 329 18.86 9.40 23.99
CA SER A 329 19.58 10.51 23.39
C SER A 329 19.49 10.34 21.86
N ARG A 330 19.41 11.45 21.10
CA ARG A 330 19.46 11.38 19.63
C ARG A 330 20.63 10.52 19.14
N ALA A 331 21.75 10.54 19.86
CA ALA A 331 22.92 9.70 19.60
C ALA A 331 22.64 8.20 19.74
N ASP A 332 21.85 7.78 20.74
CA ASP A 332 21.47 6.38 20.93
C ASP A 332 20.55 5.87 19.82
N TYR A 333 19.61 6.72 19.36
CA TYR A 333 18.73 6.36 18.25
C TYR A 333 19.48 6.25 16.92
N GLU A 334 20.41 7.16 16.60
CA GLU A 334 21.17 7.07 15.34
C GLU A 334 21.96 5.75 15.23
N LEU A 335 22.42 5.19 16.35
CA LEU A 335 23.09 3.87 16.38
C LEU A 335 22.11 2.70 16.13
N LYS A 336 20.83 2.89 16.43
CA LYS A 336 19.78 1.87 16.31
C LYS A 336 18.92 2.03 15.04
N HIS A 337 19.00 3.17 14.35
CA HIS A 337 18.10 3.55 13.25
C HIS A 337 17.92 2.45 12.20
N PHE A 338 19.02 1.90 11.67
CA PHE A 338 18.95 0.84 10.65
C PHE A 338 18.27 -0.43 11.17
N ALA A 339 18.54 -0.81 12.42
CA ALA A 339 17.94 -1.99 13.03
C ALA A 339 16.45 -1.79 13.36
N SER A 340 16.07 -0.58 13.77
CA SER A 340 14.67 -0.16 13.92
C SER A 340 13.93 -0.15 12.59
N LYS A 341 14.55 0.37 11.52
CA LYS A 341 13.96 0.34 10.17
C LYS A 341 13.73 -1.08 9.68
N ALA A 342 14.71 -1.96 9.83
CA ALA A 342 14.54 -3.38 9.52
C ALA A 342 13.45 -4.05 10.36
N ALA A 343 13.24 -3.64 11.62
CA ALA A 343 12.14 -4.14 12.44
C ALA A 343 10.77 -3.65 11.93
N LEU A 344 10.68 -2.40 11.47
CA LEU A 344 9.44 -1.85 10.90
C LEU A 344 9.08 -2.53 9.57
N GLU A 345 10.07 -2.75 8.71
CA GLU A 345 9.89 -3.47 7.44
C GLU A 345 9.43 -4.92 7.68
N GLU A 346 9.99 -5.61 8.67
CA GLU A 346 9.58 -6.96 9.02
C GLU A 346 8.18 -6.99 9.65
N ALA A 347 7.84 -6.06 10.54
CA ALA A 347 6.51 -5.92 11.10
C ALA A 347 5.45 -5.66 10.02
N ARG A 348 5.74 -4.74 9.08
CA ARG A 348 4.92 -4.48 7.89
C ARG A 348 4.66 -5.77 7.13
N ASP A 349 5.71 -6.55 6.84
CA ASP A 349 5.55 -7.75 6.03
C ASP A 349 4.82 -8.88 6.78
N ILE A 350 5.01 -9.01 8.09
CA ILE A 350 4.29 -10.00 8.94
C ILE A 350 2.79 -9.72 8.94
N VAL A 351 2.40 -8.47 9.20
CA VAL A 351 0.98 -8.09 9.25
C VAL A 351 0.36 -8.09 7.86
N GLY A 352 1.05 -7.53 6.85
CA GLY A 352 0.59 -7.53 5.46
C GLY A 352 0.35 -8.94 4.91
N GLU A 353 1.28 -9.88 5.14
CA GLU A 353 1.11 -11.29 4.77
C GLU A 353 -0.07 -11.94 5.49
N SER A 354 -0.29 -11.60 6.75
CA SER A 354 -1.39 -12.15 7.55
C SER A 354 -2.76 -11.65 7.06
N VAL A 355 -2.89 -10.35 6.74
CA VAL A 355 -4.11 -9.76 6.15
C VAL A 355 -4.39 -10.36 4.77
N VAL A 356 -3.42 -10.33 3.86
CA VAL A 356 -3.63 -10.82 2.50
C VAL A 356 -4.01 -12.30 2.47
N ARG A 357 -3.41 -13.12 3.35
CA ARG A 357 -3.73 -14.55 3.46
C ARG A 357 -5.03 -14.84 4.20
N SER A 358 -5.66 -13.85 4.84
CA SER A 358 -6.95 -14.04 5.51
C SER A 358 -8.11 -14.07 4.53
N TRP A 359 -7.99 -13.39 3.39
CA TRP A 359 -9.06 -13.24 2.40
C TRP A 359 -9.62 -14.57 1.88
N ARG A 360 -8.79 -15.61 1.79
CA ARG A 360 -9.23 -16.99 1.40
C ARG A 360 -10.16 -17.68 2.42
N PHE A 361 -10.36 -17.10 3.59
CA PHE A 361 -11.23 -17.61 4.64
C PHE A 361 -12.51 -16.77 4.77
N LEU A 362 -12.70 -15.77 3.90
CA LEU A 362 -13.83 -14.88 3.92
C LEU A 362 -14.75 -15.18 2.72
N GLU A 363 -16.04 -14.95 2.92
CA GLU A 363 -17.07 -15.04 1.90
C GLU A 363 -17.68 -13.65 1.70
N PRO A 364 -17.69 -13.08 0.48
CA PRO A 364 -18.10 -11.69 0.23
C PRO A 364 -19.44 -11.29 0.84
N ASP A 365 -20.46 -12.15 0.72
CA ASP A 365 -21.83 -11.84 1.16
C ASP A 365 -22.00 -11.87 2.69
N ASP A 366 -21.09 -12.51 3.42
CA ASP A 366 -21.17 -12.73 4.87
C ASP A 366 -20.02 -12.05 5.65
N VAL A 367 -19.20 -11.20 5.00
CA VAL A 367 -18.09 -10.53 5.68
C VAL A 367 -18.59 -9.65 6.81
N THR A 368 -18.13 -9.93 8.03
CA THR A 368 -18.19 -9.05 9.19
C THR A 368 -16.77 -8.77 9.69
N PHE A 369 -16.57 -7.73 10.49
CA PHE A 369 -15.31 -7.43 11.15
C PHE A 369 -14.89 -8.53 12.11
N GLU A 370 -15.84 -9.17 12.80
CA GLU A 370 -15.57 -10.34 13.64
C GLU A 370 -15.00 -11.48 12.79
N ALA A 371 -15.68 -11.86 11.70
CA ALA A 371 -15.21 -12.91 10.79
C ALA A 371 -13.87 -12.54 10.13
N ALA A 372 -13.69 -11.27 9.74
CA ALA A 372 -12.44 -10.76 9.19
C ALA A 372 -11.28 -10.81 10.19
N ALA A 373 -11.53 -10.49 11.46
CA ALA A 373 -10.53 -10.60 12.52
C ALA A 373 -10.18 -12.06 12.81
N GLU A 374 -11.17 -12.96 12.90
CA GLU A 374 -10.92 -14.40 13.07
C GLU A 374 -10.12 -15.01 11.90
N ALA A 375 -10.46 -14.62 10.67
CA ALA A 375 -9.70 -15.01 9.48
C ALA A 375 -8.26 -14.50 9.53
N PHE A 376 -8.06 -13.25 9.98
CA PHE A 376 -6.74 -12.65 10.16
C PHE A 376 -5.91 -13.39 11.20
N LEU A 377 -6.47 -13.70 12.38
CA LEU A 377 -5.80 -14.49 13.41
C LEU A 377 -5.46 -15.90 12.92
N THR A 378 -6.39 -16.54 12.20
CA THR A 378 -6.16 -17.86 11.59
C THR A 378 -5.03 -17.82 10.56
N ALA A 379 -4.96 -16.78 9.74
CA ALA A 379 -3.89 -16.60 8.76
C ALA A 379 -2.54 -16.34 9.45
N ALA A 380 -2.52 -15.52 10.50
CA ALA A 380 -1.35 -15.23 11.31
C ALA A 380 -0.78 -16.49 11.96
N ASP A 381 -1.62 -17.31 12.63
CA ASP A 381 -1.20 -18.56 13.28
C ASP A 381 -0.56 -19.57 12.30
N ARG A 382 -1.00 -19.55 11.05
CA ARG A 382 -0.47 -20.42 9.98
C ARG A 382 0.76 -19.84 9.27
N GLY A 383 1.20 -18.64 9.62
CA GLY A 383 2.28 -17.91 8.94
C GLY A 383 3.34 -17.36 9.89
N ARG A 384 4.03 -16.30 9.46
CA ARG A 384 5.02 -15.60 10.28
C ARG A 384 4.41 -14.84 11.47
N GLY A 385 3.10 -14.61 11.44
CA GLY A 385 2.33 -13.95 12.50
C GLY A 385 2.12 -14.81 13.76
N ARG A 386 2.46 -16.10 13.74
CA ARG A 386 2.16 -17.06 14.83
C ARG A 386 2.58 -16.58 16.22
N ALA A 387 3.75 -15.98 16.33
CA ALA A 387 4.29 -15.51 17.61
C ALA A 387 3.52 -14.30 18.19
N TYR A 388 2.66 -13.66 17.39
CA TYR A 388 1.98 -12.40 17.71
C TYR A 388 0.45 -12.55 17.77
N VAL A 389 -0.09 -13.77 17.62
CA VAL A 389 -1.55 -14.00 17.55
C VAL A 389 -2.27 -13.47 18.79
N GLU A 390 -1.72 -13.68 19.99
CA GLU A 390 -2.31 -13.16 21.24
C GLU A 390 -2.35 -11.62 21.22
N GLN A 391 -1.28 -10.96 20.80
CA GLN A 391 -1.23 -9.49 20.68
C GLN A 391 -2.21 -8.97 19.62
N PHE A 392 -2.38 -9.70 18.51
CA PHE A 392 -3.35 -9.36 17.47
C PHE A 392 -4.79 -9.47 17.98
N GLU A 393 -5.09 -10.54 18.72
CA GLU A 393 -6.39 -10.76 19.33
C GLU A 393 -6.70 -9.65 20.33
N ASP A 394 -5.73 -9.25 21.15
CA ASP A 394 -5.93 -8.17 22.11
C ASP A 394 -6.13 -6.80 21.45
N CYS A 395 -5.46 -6.53 20.32
CA CYS A 395 -5.72 -5.34 19.50
C CYS A 395 -7.17 -5.32 18.99
N MET A 396 -7.64 -6.44 18.44
CA MET A 396 -9.01 -6.55 17.91
C MET A 396 -10.07 -6.49 19.02
N ARG A 397 -9.81 -7.10 20.19
CA ARG A 397 -10.68 -6.96 21.37
C ARG A 397 -10.76 -5.52 21.87
N TRP A 398 -9.62 -4.83 21.92
CA TRP A 398 -9.59 -3.44 22.36
C TRP A 398 -10.41 -2.52 21.44
N ARG A 399 -10.44 -2.81 20.13
CA ARG A 399 -11.27 -2.12 19.13
C ARG A 399 -12.74 -2.54 19.17
N GLU A 400 -13.15 -3.43 20.07
CA GLU A 400 -14.51 -3.99 20.18
C GLU A 400 -14.95 -4.74 18.90
N ILE A 401 -13.98 -5.34 18.20
CA ILE A 401 -14.20 -6.18 17.02
C ILE A 401 -14.38 -7.66 17.43
N LEU A 402 -13.57 -8.10 18.40
CA LEU A 402 -13.68 -9.41 19.04
C LEU A 402 -14.12 -9.25 20.48
N TRP A 403 -14.77 -10.29 21.03
CA TRP A 403 -15.36 -10.29 22.37
C TRP A 403 -14.60 -11.18 23.37
#